data_AF-A0A4U3LGC6-F1
#
_entry.id   AF-A0A4U3LGC6-F1
#
_cell.length_a   1.000
_cell.length_b   1.000
_cell.length_c   1.000
_cell.angle_alpha   90.00
_cell.angle_beta   90.00
_cell.angle_gamma   90.00
#
_symmetry.space_group_name_H-M   'P 1'
#
loop_
_entity.id
_entity.type
_entity.pdbx_description
1 polymer ?
#
loop_
_entity_poly.entity_id
_entity_poly.type
_entity_poly.pdbx_seq_one_letter_code
_entity_poly.pdbx_strand_id
1 'polypeptide(L)'
;MAQPEVGEIERRQANLRYLLNQWDPIGVADLVADEYDCLLAPLWRLLMRGASRAELSEFLWYDLKDHFGLDPEGCEVDRFADRLAALAATWVDPV
;
A
#
# COMPACT_ATOMS: atom_id res chain seq x y z
N MET A 1 7.49 27.03 12.42
CA MET A 1 8.07 26.61 11.13
C MET A 1 7.74 25.13 10.97
N ALA A 2 6.70 24.78 10.20
CA ALA A 2 6.39 23.38 9.91
C ALA A 2 7.54 22.80 9.09
N GLN A 3 8.07 21.66 9.49
CA GLN A 3 9.18 20.99 8.83
C GLN A 3 8.66 20.42 7.50
N PRO A 4 9.20 20.82 6.33
CA PRO A 4 8.72 20.37 5.03
C PRO A 4 8.74 18.85 4.87
N GLU A 5 9.67 18.16 5.53
CA GLU A 5 9.79 16.70 5.51
C GLU A 5 8.62 15.98 6.19
N VAL A 6 8.06 16.54 7.28
CA VAL A 6 6.90 15.96 7.97
C VAL A 6 5.67 16.00 7.06
N GLY A 7 5.46 17.12 6.36
CA GLY A 7 4.34 17.25 5.41
C GLY A 7 4.47 16.33 4.19
N GLU A 8 5.68 16.00 3.76
CA GLU A 8 5.90 15.04 2.68
C GLU A 8 5.65 13.59 3.11
N ILE A 9 6.12 13.19 4.30
CA ILE A 9 5.85 11.86 4.84
C ILE A 9 4.34 11.66 5.02
N GLU A 10 3.63 12.63 5.59
CA GLU A 10 2.18 12.61 5.74
C GLU A 10 1.48 12.47 4.39
N ARG A 11 1.91 13.24 3.37
CA ARG A 11 1.37 13.14 2.00
C ARG A 11 1.59 11.76 1.40
N ARG A 12 2.78 11.18 1.55
CA ARG A 12 3.10 9.85 1.01
C ARG A 12 2.28 8.75 1.70
N GLN A 13 2.09 8.84 3.02
CA GLN A 13 1.22 7.92 3.76
C GLN A 13 -0.25 8.09 3.37
N ALA A 14 -0.73 9.32 3.16
CA ALA A 14 -2.08 9.57 2.67
C ALA A 14 -2.31 8.98 1.27
N ASN A 15 -1.33 9.09 0.37
CA ASN A 15 -1.39 8.48 -0.96
C ASN A 15 -1.41 6.94 -0.88
N LEU A 16 -0.64 6.35 0.03
CA LEU A 16 -0.66 4.89 0.26
C LEU A 16 -2.03 4.43 0.75
N ARG A 17 -2.61 5.12 1.75
CA ARG A 17 -3.96 4.85 2.25
C ARG A 17 -5.01 4.97 1.15
N TYR A 18 -4.93 6.03 0.34
CA TYR A 18 -5.81 6.21 -0.81
C TYR A 18 -5.71 5.03 -1.78
N LEU A 19 -4.50 4.56 -2.09
CA LEU A 19 -4.29 3.41 -2.97
C LEU A 19 -4.89 2.11 -2.41
N LEU A 20 -4.77 1.87 -1.10
CA LEU A 20 -5.39 0.72 -0.42
C LEU A 20 -6.92 0.77 -0.51
N ASN A 21 -7.52 1.92 -0.21
CA ASN A 21 -8.97 2.10 -0.31
C ASN A 21 -9.48 2.02 -1.77
N GLN A 22 -8.63 2.28 -2.77
CA GLN A 22 -8.97 2.07 -4.18
C GLN A 22 -8.78 0.61 -4.64
N TRP A 23 -8.07 -0.21 -3.89
CA TRP A 23 -7.91 -1.64 -4.17
C TRP A 23 -9.09 -2.44 -3.61
N ASP A 24 -9.45 -2.13 -2.36
CA ASP A 24 -10.68 -2.58 -1.67
C ASP A 24 -11.05 -4.05 -1.86
N PRO A 25 -10.16 -5.01 -1.53
CA PRO A 25 -10.40 -6.43 -1.76
C PRO A 25 -11.61 -7.00 -0.99
N ILE A 26 -12.06 -6.33 0.09
CA ILE A 26 -13.25 -6.71 0.87
C ILE A 26 -14.52 -6.01 0.36
N GLY A 27 -14.40 -4.83 -0.27
CA GLY A 27 -15.54 -4.05 -0.76
C GLY A 27 -16.18 -3.13 0.29
N VAL A 28 -15.41 -2.63 1.26
CA VAL A 28 -15.92 -1.82 2.40
C VAL A 28 -15.35 -0.41 2.46
N ALA A 29 -14.52 0.00 1.50
CA ALA A 29 -13.87 1.32 1.51
C ALA A 29 -14.86 2.50 1.52
N ASP A 30 -16.06 2.32 0.98
CA ASP A 30 -17.15 3.32 1.02
C ASP A 30 -17.87 3.39 2.38
N LEU A 31 -17.69 2.39 3.24
CA LEU A 31 -18.33 2.29 4.56
C LEU A 31 -17.39 2.73 5.68
N VAL A 32 -16.13 2.30 5.60
CA VAL A 32 -15.10 2.53 6.62
C VAL A 32 -13.77 2.84 5.93
N ALA A 33 -13.22 4.02 6.20
CA ALA A 33 -12.03 4.51 5.52
C ALA A 33 -10.71 3.96 6.09
N ASP A 34 -10.75 3.29 7.25
CA ASP A 34 -9.62 2.78 8.03
C ASP A 34 -9.47 1.26 8.01
N GLU A 35 -10.32 0.53 7.29
CA GLU A 35 -10.27 -0.94 7.18
C GLU A 35 -8.84 -1.45 6.88
N TYR A 36 -8.17 -0.80 5.93
CA TYR A 36 -6.86 -1.21 5.45
C TYR A 36 -5.69 -0.52 6.17
N ASP A 37 -5.95 0.25 7.25
CA ASP A 37 -4.89 0.99 7.97
C ASP A 37 -3.85 0.04 8.59
N CYS A 38 -4.23 -1.22 8.87
CA CYS A 38 -3.31 -2.27 9.34
C CYS A 38 -2.18 -2.57 8.35
N LEU A 39 -2.41 -2.37 7.04
CA LEU A 39 -1.42 -2.60 5.98
C LEU A 39 -0.46 -1.41 5.81
N LEU A 40 -0.78 -0.23 6.34
CA LEU A 40 0.03 0.99 6.13
C LEU A 40 1.45 0.82 6.65
N ALA A 41 1.60 0.40 7.90
CA ALA A 41 2.92 0.27 8.53
C ALA A 41 3.82 -0.79 7.85
N PRO A 42 3.38 -2.03 7.57
CA PRO A 42 4.22 -3.01 6.90
C PRO A 42 4.55 -2.61 5.45
N LEU A 43 3.58 -2.11 4.68
CA LEU A 43 3.85 -1.66 3.30
C LEU A 43 4.78 -0.45 3.27
N TRP A 44 4.62 0.51 4.17
CA TRP A 44 5.54 1.65 4.28
C TRP A 44 6.98 1.19 4.44
N ARG A 45 7.24 0.21 5.31
CA ARG A 45 8.59 -0.34 5.52
C ARG A 45 9.13 -1.04 4.27
N LEU A 46 8.29 -1.81 3.56
CA LEU A 46 8.67 -2.47 2.30
C LEU A 46 9.02 -1.45 1.22
N LEU A 47 8.22 -0.41 1.05
CA LEU A 47 8.44 0.60 0.02
C LEU A 47 9.70 1.43 0.35
N MET A 48 9.89 1.84 1.60
CA MET A 48 11.06 2.62 2.01
C MET A 48 12.38 1.85 1.93
N ARG A 49 12.37 0.51 2.00
CA ARG A 49 13.58 -0.31 1.76
C ARG A 49 13.82 -0.65 0.29
N GLY A 50 12.94 -0.22 -0.62
CA GLY A 50 13.02 -0.55 -2.04
C GLY A 50 12.64 -1.99 -2.37
N ALA A 51 11.62 -2.55 -1.71
CA ALA A 51 11.11 -3.89 -2.01
C ALA A 51 10.73 -4.02 -3.49
N SER A 52 11.05 -5.16 -4.08
CA SER A 52 10.67 -5.51 -5.44
C SER A 52 9.17 -5.73 -5.57
N ARG A 53 8.65 -5.66 -6.80
CA ARG A 53 7.27 -6.03 -7.13
C ARG A 53 6.90 -7.42 -6.57
N ALA A 54 7.80 -8.40 -6.73
CA ALA A 54 7.55 -9.77 -6.27
C ALA A 54 7.39 -9.86 -4.74
N GLU A 55 8.23 -9.15 -3.98
CA GLU A 55 8.09 -9.07 -2.51
C GLU A 55 6.79 -8.38 -2.10
N LEU A 56 6.35 -7.36 -2.83
CA LEU A 56 5.07 -6.69 -2.59
C LEU A 56 3.89 -7.63 -2.88
N SER A 57 3.90 -8.32 -4.02
CA SER A 57 2.88 -9.32 -4.36
C SER A 57 2.81 -10.44 -3.33
N GLU A 58 3.96 -10.99 -2.93
CA GLU A 58 4.04 -12.07 -1.95
C GLU A 58 3.47 -11.64 -0.60
N PHE A 59 3.87 -10.46 -0.10
CA PHE A 59 3.34 -9.90 1.14
C PHE A 59 1.82 -9.76 1.10
N LEU A 60 1.28 -9.12 0.05
CA LEU A 60 -0.16 -8.91 -0.11
C LEU A 60 -0.93 -10.23 -0.21
N TRP A 61 -0.40 -11.20 -0.94
CA TRP A 61 -1.02 -12.52 -1.10
C TRP A 61 -1.21 -13.23 0.24
N TYR A 62 -0.15 -13.28 1.05
CA TYR A 62 -0.22 -13.93 2.35
C TYR A 62 -1.08 -13.15 3.34
N ASP A 63 -1.02 -11.81 3.35
CA ASP A 63 -1.86 -11.02 4.25
C ASP A 63 -3.36 -11.19 3.92
N LEU A 64 -3.73 -11.18 2.63
CA LEU A 64 -5.11 -11.48 2.22
C LEU A 64 -5.58 -12.85 2.72
N LYS A 65 -4.75 -13.88 2.55
CA LYS A 65 -5.10 -15.25 2.93
C LYS A 65 -5.15 -15.46 4.44
N ASP A 66 -4.09 -15.04 5.13
CA ASP A 66 -3.83 -15.45 6.50
C ASP A 66 -4.40 -14.44 7.52
N HIS A 67 -4.44 -13.15 7.16
CA HIS A 67 -4.94 -12.09 8.04
C HIS A 67 -6.39 -11.72 7.72
N PHE A 68 -6.76 -11.55 6.43
CA PHE A 68 -8.14 -11.24 6.04
C PHE A 68 -9.01 -12.48 5.77
N GLY A 69 -8.42 -13.66 5.61
CA GLY A 69 -9.17 -14.90 5.31
C GLY A 69 -9.80 -14.92 3.91
N LEU A 70 -9.28 -14.12 2.97
CA LEU A 70 -9.76 -14.03 1.60
C LEU A 70 -9.05 -15.03 0.68
N ASP A 71 -9.67 -15.32 -0.47
CA ASP A 71 -9.01 -16.00 -1.58
C ASP A 71 -8.24 -14.99 -2.43
N PRO A 72 -6.89 -15.00 -2.43
CA PRO A 72 -6.12 -14.00 -3.15
C PRO A 72 -6.21 -14.10 -4.67
N GLU A 73 -6.63 -15.23 -5.24
CA GLU A 73 -6.72 -15.44 -6.70
C GLU A 73 -7.65 -14.43 -7.38
N GLY A 74 -8.70 -13.97 -6.68
CA GLY A 74 -9.66 -12.99 -7.19
C GLY A 74 -9.33 -11.53 -6.88
N CYS A 75 -8.24 -11.25 -6.16
CA CYS A 75 -7.97 -9.92 -5.59
C CYS A 75 -7.01 -9.06 -6.43
N GLU A 76 -6.62 -9.45 -7.64
CA GLU A 76 -5.73 -8.65 -8.51
C GLU A 76 -4.41 -8.21 -7.83
N VAL A 77 -3.87 -9.07 -6.95
CA VAL A 77 -2.70 -8.77 -6.09
C VAL A 77 -1.52 -8.22 -6.89
N ASP A 78 -1.17 -8.88 -7.99
CA ASP A 78 -0.05 -8.50 -8.83
C ASP A 78 -0.21 -7.12 -9.47
N ARG A 79 -1.44 -6.77 -9.86
CA ARG A 79 -1.77 -5.47 -10.42
C ARG A 79 -1.69 -4.39 -9.35
N PHE A 80 -2.07 -4.71 -8.11
CA PHE A 80 -1.94 -3.77 -7.00
C PHE A 80 -0.47 -3.56 -6.61
N ALA A 81 0.35 -4.62 -6.59
CA ALA A 81 1.79 -4.53 -6.39
C ALA A 81 2.47 -3.61 -7.42
N ASP A 82 2.07 -3.67 -8.69
CA ASP A 82 2.55 -2.74 -9.73
C ASP A 82 2.23 -1.27 -9.39
N ARG A 83 1.02 -1.00 -8.88
CA ARG A 83 0.61 0.36 -8.48
C ARG A 83 1.41 0.86 -7.27
N LEU A 84 1.72 -0.02 -6.31
CA LEU A 84 2.56 0.31 -5.16
C LEU A 84 4.00 0.63 -5.59
N ALA A 85 4.56 -0.19 -6.49
CA ALA A 85 5.89 0.06 -7.05
C ALA A 85 5.94 1.39 -7.82
N ALA A 86 4.92 1.68 -8.62
CA ALA A 86 4.79 2.96 -9.33
C ALA A 86 4.66 4.15 -8.36
N LEU A 87 3.89 4.01 -7.28
CA LEU A 87 3.81 5.04 -6.23
C LEU A 87 5.19 5.30 -5.62
N ALA A 88 5.91 4.26 -5.20
CA ALA A 88 7.23 4.40 -4.59
C ALA A 88 8.26 5.02 -5.53
N ALA A 89 8.17 4.75 -6.84
CA ALA A 89 9.03 5.39 -7.83
C ALA A 89 8.86 6.93 -7.86
N THR A 90 7.70 7.47 -7.47
CA THR A 90 7.50 8.94 -7.38
C THR A 90 8.17 9.58 -6.16
N TRP A 91 8.67 8.79 -5.22
CA TRP A 91 9.30 9.27 -3.98
C TRP A 91 10.81 9.48 -4.11
N VAL A 92 11.38 8.98 -5.20
CA VAL A 92 12.79 9.15 -5.54
C VAL A 92 12.94 10.50 -6.22
N ASP A 93 13.78 11.37 -5.66
CA ASP A 93 14.11 12.63 -6.34
C ASP A 93 14.80 12.31 -7.69
N PRO A 94 14.38 12.95 -8.80
CA PRO A 94 15.16 12.88 -10.02
C PRO A 94 16.52 13.52 -9.75
N VAL A 95 17.59 12.74 -9.98
CA VAL A 95 18.99 13.20 -9.95
C VAL A 95 19.21 14.32 -10.98
#